data_AF-A0AAD1G1I3-F1
#
_entry.id   AF-A0AAD1G1I3-F1
#
_cell.length_a   1.000
_cell.length_b   1.000
_cell.length_c   1.000
_cell.angle_alpha   90.00
_cell.angle_beta   90.00
_cell.angle_gamma   90.00
#
_symmetry.space_group_name_H-M   'P 1'
#
loop_
_entity.id
_entity.type
_entity.pdbx_description
1 polymer ?
#
loop_
_entity_poly.entity_id
_entity_poly.type
_entity_poly.pdbx_seq_one_letter_code
_entity_poly.pdbx_strand_id
1 'polypeptide(L)'
;MNRVLVTLPLAFVASAFFVTASITPAHASDGACAAMPANIRSVAEKGDAATAKKALKLVRTGELLCDAGNERAAKKKFEGAYKTLGVAEEEYAQLAK
;
A
#
# COMPACT_ATOMS: atom_id res chain seq x y z
N MET A 1 -4.52 -64.10 -23.66
CA MET A 1 -3.49 -63.24 -24.29
C MET A 1 -3.67 -61.82 -23.76
N ASN A 2 -2.85 -61.32 -22.82
CA ASN A 2 -1.61 -60.54 -23.06
C ASN A 2 -1.86 -59.32 -23.97
N ARG A 3 -1.77 -58.05 -23.51
CA ARG A 3 -0.54 -57.38 -23.05
C ARG A 3 -0.81 -56.13 -22.20
N VAL A 4 0.05 -55.94 -21.20
CA VAL A 4 0.30 -54.77 -20.35
C VAL A 4 1.17 -53.73 -21.09
N LEU A 5 1.22 -52.48 -20.56
CA LEU A 5 2.16 -51.35 -20.80
C LEU A 5 1.47 -50.16 -21.53
N VAL A 6 1.51 -48.88 -21.12
CA VAL A 6 2.59 -48.00 -20.61
C VAL A 6 1.91 -46.75 -19.97
N THR A 7 1.93 -46.57 -18.65
CA THR A 7 2.69 -45.53 -17.88
C THR A 7 2.97 -44.19 -18.57
N LEU A 8 2.40 -43.08 -18.09
CA LEU A 8 3.16 -41.85 -17.77
C LEU A 8 2.24 -40.80 -17.10
N PRO A 9 2.40 -40.47 -15.81
CA PRO A 9 1.89 -39.22 -15.30
C PRO A 9 2.77 -38.12 -15.91
N LEU A 10 2.14 -37.12 -16.52
CA LEU A 10 2.82 -35.86 -16.86
C LEU A 10 3.27 -35.21 -15.56
N ALA A 11 4.49 -35.54 -15.15
CA ALA A 11 5.22 -34.84 -14.11
C ALA A 11 5.44 -33.41 -14.60
N PHE A 12 4.70 -32.48 -14.00
CA PHE A 12 4.90 -31.04 -14.18
C PHE A 12 6.26 -30.70 -13.55
N VAL A 13 7.28 -30.61 -14.39
CA VAL A 13 8.64 -30.25 -14.03
C VAL A 13 8.72 -28.73 -13.81
N ALA A 14 9.25 -28.38 -12.63
CA ALA A 14 10.00 -27.18 -12.31
C ALA A 14 9.36 -25.82 -12.65
N SER A 15 8.81 -25.21 -11.60
CA SER A 15 9.18 -23.83 -11.30
C SER A 15 9.76 -23.83 -9.89
N ALA A 16 11.09 -23.96 -9.82
CA ALA A 16 11.85 -23.49 -8.66
C ALA A 16 11.63 -21.98 -8.61
N PHE A 17 10.57 -21.57 -7.90
CA PHE A 17 10.41 -20.20 -7.49
C PHE A 17 11.57 -19.96 -6.53
N PHE A 18 12.65 -19.35 -7.03
CA PHE A 18 13.63 -18.71 -6.18
C PHE A 18 12.86 -17.62 -5.44
N VAL A 19 12.30 -18.00 -4.29
CA VAL A 19 12.03 -17.08 -3.20
C VAL A 19 13.41 -16.64 -2.75
N THR A 20 14.00 -15.68 -3.47
CA THR A 20 14.75 -14.66 -2.77
C THR A 20 13.73 -14.05 -1.83
N ALA A 21 13.60 -14.64 -0.64
CA ALA A 21 13.19 -13.92 0.53
C ALA A 21 14.23 -12.81 0.62
N SER A 22 13.92 -11.69 -0.03
CA SER A 22 14.48 -10.41 0.32
C SER A 22 14.22 -10.31 1.81
N ILE A 23 15.27 -10.59 2.58
CA ILE A 23 15.40 -10.24 3.98
C ILE A 23 15.55 -8.72 4.01
N THR A 24 14.60 -8.02 3.40
CA THR A 24 14.32 -6.63 3.71
C THR A 24 13.65 -6.70 5.07
N PRO A 25 14.16 -5.96 6.05
CA PRO A 25 13.66 -6.03 7.42
C PRO A 25 12.15 -5.83 7.42
N ALA A 26 11.49 -6.43 8.40
CA ALA A 26 10.07 -6.32 8.70
C ALA A 26 9.67 -4.89 9.10
N HIS A 27 9.95 -3.93 8.23
CA HIS A 27 9.39 -2.60 8.18
C HIS A 27 8.32 -2.66 7.11
N ALA A 28 7.07 -2.83 7.53
CA ALA A 28 5.89 -2.58 6.73
C ALA A 28 5.74 -1.06 6.45
N SER A 29 6.83 -0.39 6.08
CA SER A 29 7.02 1.05 6.14
C SER A 29 6.73 1.80 4.84
N ASP A 30 6.66 1.11 3.71
CA ASP A 30 6.84 1.79 2.41
C ASP A 30 5.57 2.05 1.59
N GLY A 31 4.38 1.67 2.06
CA GLY A 31 3.13 1.99 1.33
C GLY A 31 2.56 3.34 1.72
N ALA A 32 2.04 3.41 2.94
CA ALA A 32 1.25 4.55 3.40
C ALA A 32 2.09 5.81 3.63
N CYS A 33 3.23 5.69 4.32
CA CYS A 33 4.07 6.84 4.67
C CYS A 33 4.84 7.41 3.47
N ALA A 34 5.14 6.60 2.46
CA ALA A 34 5.83 7.05 1.25
C ALA A 34 4.86 7.62 0.19
N ALA A 35 3.73 6.94 -0.07
CA ALA A 35 2.86 7.27 -1.20
C ALA A 35 1.67 8.18 -0.84
N MET A 36 1.11 8.06 0.37
CA MET A 36 -0.09 8.85 0.72
C MET A 36 0.17 10.35 0.80
N PRO A 37 1.26 10.86 1.41
CA PRO A 37 1.47 12.30 1.51
C PRO A 37 1.52 12.99 0.14
N ALA A 38 2.23 12.38 -0.80
CA ALA A 38 2.39 12.89 -2.16
C ALA A 38 1.05 12.92 -2.91
N ASN A 39 0.24 11.86 -2.80
CA ASN A 39 -1.10 11.82 -3.39
C ASN A 39 -2.02 12.87 -2.78
N ILE A 40 -2.07 12.98 -1.45
CA ILE A 40 -2.92 13.96 -0.75
C ILE A 40 -2.55 15.38 -1.17
N ARG A 41 -1.26 15.70 -1.29
CA ARG A 41 -0.81 17.01 -1.79
C ARG A 41 -1.29 17.25 -3.22
N SER A 42 -1.18 16.25 -4.09
CA SER A 42 -1.60 16.35 -5.50
C SER A 42 -3.11 16.55 -5.64
N VAL A 43 -3.91 15.89 -4.79
CA VAL A 43 -5.37 16.09 -4.73
C VAL A 43 -5.70 17.45 -4.13
N ALA A 44 -4.99 17.86 -3.09
CA ALA A 44 -5.18 19.16 -2.44
C ALA A 44 -4.87 20.34 -3.37
N GLU A 45 -3.91 20.22 -4.29
CA GLU A 45 -3.61 21.22 -5.32
C GLU A 45 -4.75 21.40 -6.34
N LYS A 46 -5.53 20.34 -6.58
CA LYS A 46 -6.67 20.36 -7.51
C LYS A 46 -8.00 20.70 -6.81
N GLY A 47 -8.02 20.68 -5.48
CA GLY A 47 -9.21 20.86 -4.66
C GLY A 47 -9.42 22.28 -4.13
N ASP A 48 -10.42 22.43 -3.27
CA ASP A 48 -10.70 23.69 -2.58
C ASP A 48 -9.58 24.08 -1.60
N ALA A 49 -9.17 25.34 -1.61
CA ALA A 49 -8.03 25.82 -0.82
C ALA A 49 -8.24 25.68 0.71
N ALA A 50 -9.48 25.72 1.21
CA ALA A 50 -9.79 25.58 2.62
C ALA A 50 -9.73 24.10 3.08
N THR A 51 -10.21 23.16 2.25
CA THR A 51 -10.06 21.73 2.52
C THR A 51 -8.62 21.26 2.34
N ALA A 52 -7.92 21.78 1.33
CA ALA A 52 -6.49 21.57 1.11
C ALA A 52 -5.65 21.94 2.34
N LYS A 53 -5.83 23.14 2.90
CA LYS A 53 -5.11 23.56 4.12
C LYS A 53 -5.35 22.63 5.31
N LYS A 54 -6.57 22.12 5.48
CA LYS A 54 -6.90 21.18 6.56
C LYS A 54 -6.27 19.81 6.32
N ALA A 55 -6.34 19.30 5.09
CA ALA A 55 -5.74 18.04 4.70
C ALA A 55 -4.20 18.07 4.85
N LEU A 56 -3.53 19.14 4.41
CA LEU A 56 -2.07 19.30 4.53
C LEU A 56 -1.59 19.32 5.99
N LYS A 57 -2.39 19.86 6.93
CA LYS A 57 -2.07 19.77 8.37
C LYS A 57 -2.10 18.32 8.88
N LEU A 58 -3.06 17.54 8.42
CA LEU A 58 -3.17 16.13 8.76
C LEU A 58 -2.02 15.33 8.15
N VAL A 59 -1.63 15.64 6.91
CA VAL A 59 -0.44 15.07 6.23
C VAL A 59 0.81 15.33 7.05
N ARG A 60 1.08 16.58 7.44
CA ARG A 60 2.26 16.92 8.24
C ARG A 60 2.28 16.19 9.60
N THR A 61 1.12 16.02 10.22
CA THR A 61 1.01 15.23 11.46
C THR A 61 1.28 13.75 11.21
N GLY A 62 0.80 13.21 10.09
CA GLY A 62 1.03 11.84 9.67
C GLY A 62 2.51 11.57 9.37
N GLU A 63 3.18 12.49 8.69
CA GLU A 63 4.63 12.41 8.41
C GLU A 63 5.46 12.34 9.70
N LEU A 64 5.15 13.19 10.69
CA LEU A 64 5.81 13.12 12.00
C LEU A 64 5.57 11.78 12.72
N LEU A 65 4.40 11.17 12.52
CA LEU A 65 4.10 9.85 13.07
C LEU A 65 4.84 8.75 12.32
N CYS A 66 5.04 8.89 11.01
CA CYS A 66 5.89 8.00 10.21
C CYS A 66 7.36 8.08 10.67
N ASP A 67 7.88 9.30 10.85
CA ASP A 67 9.25 9.52 11.36
C ASP A 67 9.45 8.92 12.75
N ALA A 68 8.38 8.90 13.57
CA ALA A 68 8.37 8.26 14.88
C ALA A 68 8.13 6.74 14.85
N GLY A 69 8.04 6.11 13.67
CA GLY A 69 7.77 4.68 13.51
C GLY A 69 6.32 4.26 13.85
N ASN A 70 5.41 5.21 13.97
CA ASN A 70 4.00 4.99 14.29
C ASN A 70 3.10 5.08 13.04
N GLU A 71 3.33 4.16 12.12
CA GLU A 71 2.68 4.12 10.80
C GLU A 71 1.16 3.93 10.89
N ARG A 72 0.68 3.19 11.89
CA ARG A 72 -0.77 2.97 12.08
C ARG A 72 -1.49 4.26 12.44
N ALA A 73 -0.87 5.09 13.30
CA ALA A 73 -1.43 6.39 13.64
C ALA A 73 -1.29 7.36 12.47
N ALA A 74 -0.18 7.30 11.72
CA ALA A 74 0.03 8.09 10.52
C ALA A 74 -1.04 7.82 9.46
N LYS A 75 -1.31 6.54 9.16
CA LYS A 75 -2.34 6.11 8.23
C LYS A 75 -3.71 6.69 8.54
N LYS A 76 -4.13 6.67 9.82
CA LYS A 76 -5.40 7.30 10.25
C LYS A 76 -5.44 8.81 9.99
N LYS A 77 -4.31 9.50 10.11
CA LYS A 77 -4.21 10.93 9.78
C LYS A 77 -4.34 11.17 8.28
N PHE A 78 -3.69 10.35 7.47
CA PHE A 78 -3.78 10.41 6.01
C PHE A 78 -5.20 10.09 5.50
N GLU A 79 -5.85 9.07 6.04
CA GLU A 79 -7.27 8.77 5.75
C GLU A 79 -8.19 9.95 6.06
N GLY A 80 -7.99 10.61 7.22
CA GLY A 80 -8.72 11.83 7.56
C GLY A 80 -8.45 12.99 6.60
N ALA A 81 -7.25 13.07 6.04
CA ALA A 81 -6.89 14.07 5.04
C ALA A 81 -7.64 13.83 3.74
N TYR A 82 -7.69 12.58 3.25
CA TYR A 82 -8.47 12.20 2.08
C TYR A 82 -9.97 12.46 2.25
N LYS A 83 -10.53 12.13 3.42
CA LYS A 83 -11.93 12.47 3.76
C LYS A 83 -12.18 13.97 3.71
N THR A 84 -11.22 14.77 4.17
CA THR A 84 -11.34 16.23 4.13
C THR A 84 -11.32 16.77 2.70
N LEU A 85 -10.58 16.12 1.81
CA LEU A 85 -10.52 16.45 0.39
C LEU A 85 -11.72 15.93 -0.41
N GLY A 86 -12.61 15.14 0.20
CA GLY A 86 -13.77 14.56 -0.47
C GLY A 86 -13.43 13.36 -1.37
N VAL A 87 -12.26 12.75 -1.19
CA VAL A 87 -11.88 11.52 -1.90
C VAL A 87 -12.71 10.36 -1.35
N ALA A 88 -13.24 9.52 -2.24
CA ALA A 88 -14.03 8.35 -1.84
C ALA A 88 -13.19 7.34 -1.07
N GLU A 89 -13.79 6.69 -0.05
CA GLU A 89 -13.09 5.71 0.80
C GLU A 89 -12.48 4.56 0.01
N GLU A 90 -13.14 4.17 -1.07
CA GLU A 90 -12.70 3.15 -2.02
C GLU A 90 -11.42 3.54 -2.77
N GLU A 91 -11.22 4.84 -3.03
CA GLU A 91 -10.09 5.36 -3.80
C GLU A 91 -8.82 5.41 -2.95
N TYR A 92 -8.92 5.87 -1.69
CA TYR A 92 -7.75 5.88 -0.80
C TYR A 92 -7.53 4.56 -0.04
N ALA A 93 -8.53 3.68 0.07
CA ALA A 93 -8.36 2.33 0.61
C ALA A 93 -7.42 1.47 -0.27
N GLN A 94 -7.35 1.76 -1.57
CA GLN A 94 -6.41 1.12 -2.49
C GLN A 94 -4.96 1.62 -2.30
N LEU A 95 -4.80 2.89 -1.92
CA LEU A 95 -3.49 3.48 -1.57
C LEU A 95 -3.01 3.06 -0.16
N ALA A 96 -3.90 2.45 0.62
CA ALA A 96 -3.73 1.98 1.98
C ALA A 96 -3.45 0.47 2.10
N LYS A 97 -3.50 -0.26 0.99
CA LYS A 97 -3.16 -1.69 0.89
C LYS A 97 -1.67 -1.87 0.67
#